data_AF-A0A087URS9-F1
#
_entry.id   AF-A0A087URS9-F1
#
_cell.length_a   1.000
_cell.length_b   1.000
_cell.length_c   1.000
_cell.angle_alpha   90.00
_cell.angle_beta   90.00
_cell.angle_gamma   90.00
#
_symmetry.space_group_name_H-M   'P 1'
#
loop_
_entity.id
_entity.type
_entity.pdbx_description
1 polymer ?
#
loop_
_entity_poly.entity_id
_entity_poly.type
_entity_poly.pdbx_seq_one_letter_code
_entity_poly.pdbx_strand_id
1 'polypeptide(L)'
;LSKTDYLICTLSSGMCRVAYELKLGTEEEDASNRVFSLDIPHHYAWVIPASRIANYNHKAKSSKEISFNKGDVLIHKNEYCTVNAALKGKIANGFTKMVHSKKEITQGFIPIYKT
;
A
#
# COMPACT_ATOMS: atom_id res chain seq x y z
N LEU A 1 -10.97 -13.03 -16.00
CA LEU A 1 -9.96 -12.27 -15.25
C LEU A 1 -9.32 -13.12 -14.16
N SER A 2 -10.05 -13.73 -13.23
CA SER A 2 -9.45 -14.51 -12.13
C SER A 2 -8.63 -15.74 -12.58
N LYS A 3 -8.97 -16.36 -13.72
CA LYS A 3 -8.26 -17.53 -14.27
C LYS A 3 -7.05 -17.22 -15.15
N THR A 4 -6.62 -15.95 -15.28
CA THR A 4 -5.45 -15.61 -16.09
C THR A 4 -4.16 -15.85 -15.31
N ASP A 5 -3.04 -16.12 -15.98
CA ASP A 5 -1.76 -16.39 -15.30
C ASP A 5 -1.27 -15.19 -14.47
N TYR A 6 -1.43 -13.99 -15.03
CA TYR A 6 -1.05 -12.73 -14.41
C TYR A 6 -2.14 -11.67 -14.65
N LEU A 7 -2.34 -10.79 -13.67
CA LEU A 7 -3.38 -9.75 -13.72
C LEU A 7 -2.74 -8.35 -13.77
N ILE A 8 -3.01 -7.59 -14.82
CA ILE A 8 -2.60 -6.18 -14.93
C ILE A 8 -3.86 -5.32 -14.97
N CYS A 9 -4.02 -4.42 -14.01
CA CYS A 9 -5.23 -3.61 -13.89
C CYS A 9 -5.04 -2.38 -12.98
N THR A 10 -6.14 -1.69 -12.66
CA THR A 10 -6.22 -0.68 -11.60
C THR A 10 -6.97 -1.24 -10.40
N LEU A 11 -6.34 -1.36 -9.23
CA LEU A 11 -6.97 -1.87 -8.00
C LEU A 11 -7.86 -0.84 -7.30
N SER A 12 -7.95 0.39 -7.82
CA SER A 12 -9.08 1.28 -7.51
C SER A 12 -10.42 0.73 -8.02
N SER A 13 -10.40 -0.08 -9.10
CA SER A 13 -11.60 -0.74 -9.62
C SER A 13 -12.03 -1.90 -8.73
N GLY A 14 -13.26 -1.84 -8.23
CA GLY A 14 -13.86 -2.94 -7.47
C GLY A 14 -13.88 -4.26 -8.25
N MET A 15 -14.08 -4.21 -9.57
CA MET A 15 -14.07 -5.40 -10.44
C MET A 15 -12.69 -6.06 -10.47
N CYS A 16 -11.60 -5.27 -10.49
CA CYS A 16 -10.28 -5.86 -10.48
C CYS A 16 -9.94 -6.50 -9.13
N ARG A 17 -10.31 -5.85 -8.01
CA ARG A 17 -10.09 -6.42 -6.68
C ARG A 17 -10.81 -7.74 -6.51
N VAL A 18 -12.07 -7.83 -6.92
CA VAL A 18 -12.84 -9.09 -6.88
C VAL A 18 -12.18 -10.16 -7.75
N ALA A 19 -11.71 -9.81 -8.95
CA ALA A 19 -11.01 -10.78 -9.80
C ALA A 19 -9.70 -11.28 -9.18
N TYR A 20 -8.93 -10.40 -8.52
CA TYR A 20 -7.72 -10.73 -7.80
C TYR A 20 -8.01 -11.62 -6.58
N GLU A 21 -9.01 -11.27 -5.77
CA GLU A 21 -9.42 -12.05 -4.59
C GLU A 21 -9.93 -13.44 -4.98
N LEU A 22 -10.70 -13.55 -6.07
CA LEU A 22 -11.08 -14.85 -6.62
C LEU A 22 -9.86 -15.65 -7.07
N LYS A 23 -8.87 -15.02 -7.73
CA LYS A 23 -7.62 -15.70 -8.11
C LYS A 23 -6.89 -16.25 -6.87
N LEU A 24 -6.75 -15.44 -5.81
CA LEU A 24 -6.14 -15.88 -4.55
C LEU A 24 -6.89 -17.04 -3.88
N GLY A 25 -8.22 -17.07 -3.98
CA GLY A 25 -9.05 -18.10 -3.35
C GLY A 25 -9.16 -19.41 -4.15
N THR A 26 -8.91 -19.39 -5.46
CA THR A 26 -9.07 -20.57 -6.33
C THR A 26 -7.78 -21.26 -6.72
N GLU A 27 -6.64 -20.57 -6.65
CA GLU A 27 -5.35 -21.14 -6.99
C GLU A 27 -4.80 -21.95 -5.81
N GLU A 28 -4.27 -23.14 -6.07
CA GLU A 28 -3.63 -23.97 -5.03
C GLU A 28 -2.25 -23.42 -4.63
N GLU A 29 -1.62 -22.66 -5.53
CA GLU A 29 -0.33 -21.99 -5.30
C GLU A 29 -0.52 -20.53 -4.87
N ASP A 30 0.48 -19.97 -4.17
CA ASP A 30 0.48 -18.56 -3.77
C ASP A 30 0.48 -17.62 -4.99
N ALA A 31 -0.69 -17.05 -5.26
CA ALA A 31 -0.91 -16.09 -6.34
C ALA A 31 -0.80 -14.62 -5.89
N SER A 32 -0.33 -14.34 -4.66
CA SER A 32 -0.23 -12.97 -4.09
C SER A 32 0.59 -12.01 -4.94
N ASN A 33 1.63 -12.51 -5.60
CA ASN A 33 2.51 -11.72 -6.45
C ASN A 33 2.10 -11.73 -7.95
N ARG A 34 1.00 -12.40 -8.30
CA ARG A 34 0.52 -12.54 -9.70
C ARG A 34 -0.40 -11.38 -10.13
N VAL A 35 -0.14 -10.18 -9.61
CA VAL A 35 -0.88 -8.95 -9.95
C VAL A 35 0.07 -7.76 -10.05
N PHE A 36 -0.16 -6.91 -11.04
CA PHE A 36 0.45 -5.59 -11.13
C PHE A 36 -0.63 -4.52 -11.24
N SER A 37 -0.70 -3.65 -10.23
CA SER A 37 -1.63 -2.54 -10.19
C SER A 37 -0.99 -1.28 -10.74
N LEU A 38 -1.66 -0.61 -11.67
CA LEU A 38 -1.20 0.65 -12.27
C LEU A 38 -1.40 1.85 -11.34
N ASP A 39 -2.19 1.72 -10.26
CA ASP A 39 -2.61 2.86 -9.46
C ASP A 39 -2.36 2.74 -7.95
N ILE A 40 -2.86 1.72 -7.29
CA ILE A 40 -2.78 1.59 -5.84
C ILE A 40 -2.61 0.13 -5.44
N PRO A 41 -2.00 -0.16 -4.28
CA PRO A 41 -1.98 -1.52 -3.77
C PRO A 41 -3.40 -2.03 -3.46
N HIS A 42 -3.51 -3.36 -3.30
CA HIS A 42 -4.75 -3.99 -2.86
C HIS A 42 -5.21 -3.39 -1.51
N HIS A 43 -6.52 -3.19 -1.39
CA HIS A 43 -7.16 -2.72 -0.18
C HIS A 43 -8.63 -3.16 -0.17
N TYR A 44 -9.19 -3.35 1.02
CA TYR A 44 -10.63 -3.46 1.20
C TYR A 44 -11.25 -2.07 1.35
N ALA A 45 -12.37 -1.84 0.70
CA ALA A 45 -13.10 -0.59 0.85
C ALA A 45 -13.55 -0.43 2.30
N TRP A 46 -13.44 0.80 2.84
CA TRP A 46 -13.85 1.13 4.21
C TRP A 46 -13.05 0.46 5.34
N VAL A 47 -11.92 -0.18 5.00
CA VAL A 47 -11.02 -0.80 5.96
C VAL A 47 -9.73 0.02 6.03
N ILE A 48 -9.30 0.35 7.26
CA ILE A 48 -8.00 0.98 7.46
C ILE A 48 -6.91 -0.04 7.09
N PRO A 49 -6.00 0.29 6.15
CA PRO A 49 -4.95 -0.65 5.78
C PRO A 49 -4.05 -0.98 6.97
N ALA A 50 -3.53 -2.20 6.98
CA ALA A 50 -2.72 -2.72 8.08
C ALA A 50 -1.53 -1.81 8.40
N SER A 51 -1.20 -1.73 9.70
CA SER A 51 0.00 -1.05 10.17
C SER A 51 1.26 -1.79 9.70
N ARG A 52 2.37 -1.06 9.63
CA ARG A 52 3.68 -1.60 9.28
C ARG A 52 4.69 -1.28 10.35
N ILE A 53 5.69 -2.14 10.51
CA ILE A 53 6.79 -1.95 11.45
C ILE A 53 8.02 -1.55 10.66
N ALA A 54 8.70 -0.48 11.05
CA ALA A 54 9.93 -0.07 10.40
C ALA A 54 11.04 -1.10 10.64
N ASN A 55 11.56 -1.69 9.57
CA ASN A 55 12.66 -2.65 9.61
C ASN A 55 14.03 -1.95 9.61
N TYR A 56 14.10 -0.73 9.07
CA TYR A 56 15.31 0.06 8.94
C TYR A 56 15.09 1.52 9.37
N ASN A 57 16.16 2.17 9.84
CA ASN A 57 16.14 3.59 10.13
C ASN A 57 15.98 4.42 8.84
N HIS A 58 15.24 5.51 8.93
CA HIS A 58 15.09 6.47 7.85
C HIS A 58 15.17 7.90 8.38
N LYS A 59 16.05 8.68 7.77
CA LYS A 59 16.13 10.13 7.95
C LYS A 59 15.54 10.78 6.70
N ALA A 60 14.52 11.61 6.90
CA ALA A 60 13.83 12.33 5.84
C ALA A 60 14.83 13.15 5.02
N LYS A 61 14.81 12.99 3.69
CA LYS A 61 15.63 13.77 2.76
C LYS A 61 14.93 15.02 2.23
N SER A 62 13.61 15.07 2.36
CA SER A 62 12.76 16.17 1.91
C SER A 62 11.73 16.52 2.98
N SER A 63 11.20 17.74 2.96
CA SER A 63 10.08 18.17 3.81
C SER A 63 8.80 17.35 3.61
N LYS A 64 8.73 16.55 2.55
CA LYS A 64 7.61 15.65 2.25
C LYS A 64 7.77 14.25 2.86
N GLU A 65 8.96 13.90 3.36
CA GLU A 65 9.26 12.60 3.97
C GLU A 65 9.19 12.69 5.49
N ILE A 66 8.98 11.54 6.16
CA ILE A 66 9.03 11.46 7.63
C ILE A 66 10.23 10.64 8.08
N SER A 67 10.87 11.06 9.17
CA SER A 67 11.94 10.29 9.80
C SER A 67 11.36 9.29 10.81
N PHE A 68 11.91 8.08 10.84
CA PHE A 68 11.49 7.01 11.74
C PHE A 68 12.67 6.08 12.05
N ASN A 69 12.59 5.39 13.19
CA ASN A 69 13.58 4.43 13.63
C ASN A 69 13.06 3.00 13.44
N LYS A 70 13.98 2.04 13.40
CA LYS A 70 13.65 0.62 13.42
C LYS A 70 12.79 0.28 14.64
N GLY A 71 11.71 -0.45 14.43
CA GLY A 71 10.73 -0.82 15.44
C GLY A 71 9.57 0.18 15.60
N ASP A 72 9.61 1.35 14.95
CA ASP A 72 8.47 2.28 14.98
C ASP A 72 7.31 1.73 14.14
N VAL A 73 6.08 1.95 14.65
CA VAL A 73 4.84 1.55 13.98
C VAL A 73 4.33 2.69 13.11
N LEU A 74 4.12 2.40 11.83
CA LEU A 74 3.62 3.32 10.83
C LEU A 74 2.20 2.89 10.42
N ILE A 75 1.28 3.84 10.39
CA ILE A 75 -0.15 3.58 10.15
C ILE A 75 -0.66 4.44 8.99
N HIS A 76 -1.78 4.01 8.41
CA HIS A 76 -2.54 4.86 7.51
C HIS A 76 -3.44 5.80 8.34
N LYS A 77 -3.65 7.04 7.86
CA LYS A 77 -4.43 8.05 8.59
C LYS A 77 -5.92 7.68 8.69
N ASN A 78 -6.46 7.10 7.63
CA ASN A 78 -7.85 6.68 7.50
C ASN A 78 -8.00 5.63 6.39
N GLU A 79 -9.19 5.05 6.31
CA GLU A 79 -9.63 4.06 5.33
C GLU A 79 -9.51 4.54 3.87
N TYR A 80 -9.57 5.85 3.64
CA TYR A 80 -9.48 6.42 2.30
C TYR A 80 -8.07 6.72 1.82
N CYS A 81 -7.04 6.52 2.66
CA CYS A 81 -5.67 6.89 2.32
C CYS A 81 -5.19 6.23 1.02
N THR A 82 -5.53 4.96 0.83
CA THR A 82 -5.16 4.21 -0.38
C THR A 82 -5.88 4.74 -1.60
N VAL A 83 -7.21 4.88 -1.56
CA VAL A 83 -8.00 5.39 -2.70
C VAL A 83 -7.61 6.82 -3.08
N ASN A 84 -7.40 7.68 -2.08
CA ASN A 84 -6.96 9.07 -2.30
C ASN A 84 -5.57 9.17 -2.94
N ALA A 85 -4.75 8.12 -2.84
CA ALA A 85 -3.46 8.07 -3.53
C ALA A 85 -3.64 7.84 -5.04
N ALA A 86 -4.65 7.08 -5.47
CA ALA A 86 -4.97 6.86 -6.89
C ALA A 86 -5.25 8.19 -7.61
N LEU A 87 -6.02 9.08 -6.97
CA LEU A 87 -6.37 10.39 -7.51
C LEU A 87 -5.16 11.33 -7.69
N LYS A 88 -4.06 11.09 -6.96
CA LYS A 88 -2.90 12.00 -6.91
C LYS A 88 -1.73 11.56 -7.79
N GLY A 89 -1.87 10.46 -8.53
CA GLY A 89 -0.98 10.09 -9.64
C GLY A 89 0.48 9.80 -9.28
N LYS A 90 0.83 9.55 -8.00
CA LYS A 90 2.20 9.20 -7.57
C LYS A 90 2.28 7.76 -7.13
N ILE A 91 2.65 6.89 -8.05
CA ILE A 91 2.44 5.45 -7.91
C ILE A 91 3.71 4.72 -8.39
N ALA A 92 4.04 3.58 -7.77
CA ALA A 92 5.16 2.71 -8.12
C ALA A 92 6.56 3.36 -8.09
N ASN A 93 6.73 4.47 -7.40
CA ASN A 93 8.04 5.14 -7.22
C ASN A 93 8.81 4.65 -5.98
N GLY A 94 8.34 3.58 -5.33
CA GLY A 94 8.96 3.03 -4.12
C GLY A 94 8.60 3.77 -2.82
N PHE A 95 7.71 4.76 -2.85
CA PHE A 95 7.26 5.50 -1.67
C PHE A 95 5.77 5.30 -1.39
N THR A 96 5.40 5.25 -0.11
CA THR A 96 4.01 5.26 0.36
C THR A 96 3.81 6.36 1.40
N LYS A 97 2.58 6.86 1.55
CA LYS A 97 2.27 7.91 2.52
C LYS A 97 1.69 7.30 3.79
N MET A 98 2.37 7.48 4.92
CA MET A 98 1.96 6.95 6.22
C MET A 98 2.12 8.01 7.32
N VAL A 99 1.57 7.69 8.48
CA VAL A 99 1.63 8.47 9.71
C VAL A 99 2.41 7.67 10.75
N HIS A 100 3.25 8.35 11.51
CA HIS A 100 3.93 7.71 12.63
C HIS A 100 2.96 7.53 13.81
N SER A 101 2.78 6.30 14.31
CA SER A 101 1.78 6.01 15.36
C SER A 101 1.94 6.85 16.62
N LYS A 102 3.17 7.01 17.13
CA LYS A 102 3.45 7.85 18.32
C LYS A 102 3.41 9.37 18.07
N LYS A 103 3.44 9.80 16.80
CA LYS A 103 3.55 11.20 16.39
C LYS A 103 2.48 11.45 15.33
N GLU A 104 1.22 11.29 15.72
CA GLU A 104 0.03 11.32 14.85
C GLU A 104 -0.03 12.56 13.93
N ILE A 105 0.65 13.64 14.30
CA ILE A 105 0.75 14.90 13.55
C ILE A 105 1.66 14.77 12.31
N THR A 106 2.62 13.85 12.31
CA THR A 106 3.63 13.71 11.24
C THR A 106 3.16 12.73 10.15
N GLN A 107 2.60 13.27 9.07
CA GLN A 107 2.27 12.51 7.86
C GLN A 107 3.26 12.83 6.74
N GLY A 108 3.79 11.81 6.08
CA GLY A 108 4.64 12.03 4.90
C GLY A 108 4.95 10.75 4.15
N PHE A 109 5.82 10.87 3.15
CA PHE A 109 6.29 9.75 2.36
C PHE A 109 7.36 8.95 3.10
N ILE A 110 7.28 7.64 2.95
CA ILE A 110 8.27 6.69 3.44
C ILE A 110 8.65 5.73 2.31
N PRO A 111 9.90 5.25 2.26
CA PRO A 111 10.28 4.19 1.33
C PRO A 111 9.67 2.85 1.75
N ILE A 112 9.00 2.17 0.83
CA ILE A 112 8.26 0.92 1.08
C ILE A 112 9.17 -0.21 1.55
N TYR A 113 10.38 -0.30 1.02
CA TYR A 113 11.35 -1.36 1.38
C TYR A 113 11.89 -1.24 2.82
N LYS A 114 11.65 -0.10 3.48
CA LYS A 114 12.10 0.12 4.87
C LYS A 114 11.10 -0.35 5.92
N THR A 115 9.92 -0.75 5.49
CA THR A 115 8.82 -1.27 6.30
C THR A 115 8.59 -2.75 6.09
#